data_AF-A0A0L0EPJ9-F1
#
_entry.id   AF-A0A0L0EPJ9-F1
#
_cell.length_a   1.000
_cell.length_b   1.000
_cell.length_c   1.000
_cell.angle_alpha   90.00
_cell.angle_beta   90.00
_cell.angle_gamma   90.00
#
_symmetry.space_group_name_H-M   'P 1'
#
loop_
_entity.id
_entity.type
_entity.pdbx_description
1 polymer ?
#
loop_
_entity_poly.entity_id
_entity_poly.type
_entity_poly.pdbx_seq_one_letter_code
_entity_poly.pdbx_strand_id
1 'polypeptide(L)'
;MNNKIMQICRHELASKRKSPSLWLLFFMIQLLLAVALFTGWQQYQHSVHTQTKAQEIVEQQWNAQPDRHPHRVAHFGHFAFRPPSALSFFDLGVNAWVGDSIFLEAHKQNSANFANDQDGGTLLRFSELSSANILLIIWPLLIIALGFASVSGEQKSGTLRQLMSMGVSFRELITGKSLSYLFVSVMFILPVFVLALGLAAGTGAQFSAEAPLRLLLLFGAYLLYCLFWIAVTLLISSLVKAPKQALVLLTSIWFILTILMPRMLAEFAHHQYPHQKRNDFELAIKLDNRKVGDSHNPDDPYFSKFREETLKKYGVSSVEELPVNYKGLVMQEGEKLNAEIYKKHYQQQVAQFDAQRQFVSQFYW
;
A
#
# COMPACT_ATOMS: atom_id res chain seq x y z
N MET A 1 26.50 23.49 -20.16
CA MET A 1 25.79 24.05 -18.99
C MET A 1 26.29 25.47 -18.77
N ASN A 2 25.42 26.48 -18.69
CA ASN A 2 25.81 27.88 -18.59
C ASN A 2 26.58 28.16 -17.28
N ASN A 3 27.73 28.86 -17.35
CA ASN A 3 28.65 29.08 -16.22
C ASN A 3 27.93 29.75 -15.03
N LYS A 4 26.98 30.67 -15.31
CA LYS A 4 26.16 31.36 -14.31
C LYS A 4 25.29 30.41 -13.48
N ILE A 5 24.63 29.43 -14.11
CA ILE A 5 23.76 28.46 -13.42
C ILE A 5 24.57 27.65 -12.40
N MET A 6 25.76 27.20 -12.79
CA MET A 6 26.64 26.43 -11.91
C MET A 6 27.17 27.28 -10.74
N GLN A 7 27.48 28.55 -10.97
CA GLN A 7 27.89 29.48 -9.91
C GLN A 7 26.77 29.69 -8.89
N ILE A 8 25.54 29.91 -9.35
CA ILE A 8 24.35 30.05 -8.49
C ILE A 8 24.14 28.79 -7.66
N CYS A 9 24.20 27.62 -8.30
CA CYS A 9 24.07 26.32 -7.63
C CYS A 9 25.12 26.15 -6.51
N ARG A 10 26.41 26.39 -6.83
CA ARG A 10 27.51 26.30 -5.87
C ARG A 10 27.38 27.29 -4.71
N HIS A 11 26.96 28.52 -5.01
CA HIS A 11 26.74 29.54 -3.98
C HIS A 11 25.63 29.13 -3.01
N GLU A 12 24.49 28.65 -3.54
CA GLU A 12 23.37 28.18 -2.73
C GLU A 12 23.79 27.00 -1.83
N LEU A 13 24.51 26.01 -2.39
CA LEU A 13 25.06 24.88 -1.62
C LEU A 13 26.02 25.34 -0.53
N ALA A 14 26.95 26.25 -0.86
CA ALA A 14 27.92 26.77 0.09
C ALA A 14 27.27 27.54 1.23
N SER A 15 26.17 28.26 0.97
CA SER A 15 25.39 28.95 2.00
C SER A 15 24.76 27.97 2.97
N LYS A 16 24.10 26.91 2.48
CA LYS A 16 23.45 25.90 3.35
C LYS A 16 24.48 25.09 4.14
N ARG A 17 25.62 24.73 3.55
CA ARG A 17 26.69 23.95 4.20
C ARG A 17 27.26 24.62 5.47
N LYS A 18 27.20 25.95 5.57
CA LYS A 18 27.72 26.71 6.73
C LYS A 18 26.86 26.60 7.97
N SER A 19 25.62 26.10 7.87
CA SER A 19 24.70 26.01 9.00
C SER A 19 24.93 24.71 9.79
N PRO A 20 25.38 24.77 11.06
CA PRO A 20 25.63 23.56 11.85
C PRO A 20 24.33 22.83 12.21
N SER A 21 23.22 23.55 12.36
CA SER A 21 21.90 22.95 12.63
C SER A 21 21.40 22.10 11.46
N LEU A 22 21.71 22.48 10.21
CA LEU A 22 21.37 21.66 9.04
C LEU A 22 22.15 20.35 9.00
N TRP A 23 23.42 20.35 9.42
CA TRP A 23 24.21 19.11 9.54
C TRP A 23 23.68 18.21 10.65
N LEU A 24 23.36 18.76 11.82
CA LEU A 24 22.76 18.00 12.91
C LEU A 24 21.45 17.34 12.47
N LEU A 25 20.56 18.10 11.82
CA LEU A 25 19.29 17.62 11.29
C LEU A 25 19.49 16.54 10.22
N PHE A 26 20.46 16.74 9.32
CA PHE A 26 20.83 15.74 8.31
C PHE A 26 21.22 14.42 8.95
N PHE A 27 22.21 14.42 9.86
CA PHE A 27 22.68 13.19 10.50
C PHE A 27 21.62 12.51 11.34
N MET A 28 20.80 13.28 12.06
CA MET A 28 19.70 12.75 12.86
C MET A 28 18.69 12.01 11.97
N ILE A 29 18.32 12.58 10.82
CA ILE A 29 17.33 11.93 9.93
C ILE A 29 17.96 10.78 9.14
N GLN A 30 19.24 10.86 8.77
CA GLN A 30 19.95 9.72 8.19
C GLN A 30 20.02 8.54 9.17
N LEU A 31 20.28 8.80 10.45
CA LEU A 31 20.23 7.78 11.49
C LEU A 31 18.83 7.18 11.62
N LEU A 32 17.79 8.02 11.63
CA LEU A 32 16.41 7.57 11.69
C LEU A 32 16.04 6.70 10.47
N LEU A 33 16.43 7.11 9.25
CA LEU A 33 16.23 6.34 8.03
C LEU A 33 16.94 4.99 8.06
N ALA A 34 18.19 4.97 8.53
CA ALA A 34 18.97 3.74 8.66
C ALA A 34 18.35 2.78 9.68
N VAL A 35 17.92 3.28 10.84
CA VAL A 35 17.22 2.48 11.86
C VAL A 35 15.91 1.94 11.30
N ALA A 36 15.06 2.79 10.72
CA ALA A 36 13.78 2.39 10.13
C ALA A 36 13.94 1.29 9.07
N LEU A 37 14.93 1.45 8.20
CA LEU A 37 15.22 0.49 7.14
C LEU A 37 15.73 -0.83 7.71
N PHE A 38 16.62 -0.77 8.70
CA PHE A 38 17.18 -1.96 9.33
C PHE A 38 16.13 -2.74 10.13
N THR A 39 15.27 -2.05 10.88
CA THR A 39 14.16 -2.69 11.60
C THR A 39 13.13 -3.27 10.64
N GLY A 40 12.81 -2.55 9.55
CA GLY A 40 11.96 -3.06 8.48
C GLY A 40 12.55 -4.31 7.81
N TRP A 41 13.86 -4.35 7.60
CA TRP A 41 14.56 -5.51 7.04
C TRP A 41 14.56 -6.71 7.99
N GLN A 42 14.78 -6.48 9.29
CA GLN A 42 14.68 -7.52 10.31
C GLN A 42 13.26 -8.10 10.37
N GLN A 43 12.24 -7.24 10.34
CA GLN A 43 10.84 -7.67 10.32
C GLN A 43 10.50 -8.48 9.06
N TYR A 44 11.01 -8.06 7.90
CA TYR A 44 10.86 -8.80 6.65
C TYR A 44 11.46 -10.21 6.77
N GLN A 45 12.71 -10.32 7.23
CA GLN A 45 13.38 -11.62 7.42
C GLN A 45 12.60 -12.53 8.39
N HIS A 46 12.13 -11.96 9.50
CA HIS A 46 11.33 -12.70 10.47
C HIS A 46 10.00 -13.20 9.87
N SER A 47 9.34 -12.37 9.07
CA SER A 47 8.07 -12.70 8.41
C SER A 47 8.26 -13.81 7.37
N VAL A 48 9.26 -13.68 6.49
CA VAL A 48 9.61 -14.71 5.50
C VAL A 48 9.91 -16.04 6.18
N HIS A 49 10.75 -16.03 7.24
CA HIS A 49 11.11 -17.26 7.94
C HIS A 49 9.89 -17.92 8.59
N THR A 50 9.07 -17.13 9.29
CA THR A 50 7.89 -17.63 10.00
C THR A 50 6.88 -18.24 9.05
N GLN A 51 6.56 -17.53 7.95
CA GLN A 51 5.58 -18.00 6.98
C GLN A 51 6.08 -19.22 6.18
N THR A 52 7.36 -19.25 5.80
CA THR A 52 7.95 -20.40 5.09
C THR A 52 7.94 -21.64 5.97
N LYS A 53 8.35 -21.49 7.24
CA LYS A 53 8.34 -22.60 8.20
C LYS A 53 6.92 -23.07 8.52
N ALA A 54 5.96 -22.15 8.64
CA ALA A 54 4.56 -22.51 8.84
C ALA A 54 3.99 -23.27 7.62
N GLN A 55 4.32 -22.83 6.40
CA GLN A 55 3.95 -23.52 5.17
C GLN A 55 4.53 -24.94 5.14
N GLU A 56 5.83 -25.11 5.42
CA GLU A 56 6.49 -26.42 5.50
C GLU A 56 5.83 -27.36 6.53
N ILE A 57 5.50 -26.85 7.73
CA ILE A 57 4.83 -27.64 8.77
C ILE A 57 3.46 -28.11 8.29
N VAL A 58 2.67 -27.19 7.72
CA VAL A 58 1.31 -27.49 7.28
C VAL A 58 1.31 -28.45 6.09
N GLU A 59 2.28 -28.35 5.17
CA GLU A 59 2.49 -29.32 4.08
C GLU A 59 2.93 -30.69 4.59
N GLN A 60 3.87 -30.75 5.54
CA GLN A 60 4.29 -32.02 6.15
C GLN A 60 3.11 -32.71 6.85
N GLN A 61 2.31 -31.95 7.62
CA GLN A 61 1.11 -32.48 8.28
C GLN A 61 0.08 -32.97 7.28
N TRP A 62 -0.11 -32.27 6.15
CA TRP A 62 -1.01 -32.67 5.08
C TRP A 62 -0.56 -33.98 4.42
N ASN A 63 0.74 -34.12 4.14
CA ASN A 63 1.30 -35.31 3.51
C ASN A 63 1.39 -36.51 4.47
N ALA A 64 1.53 -36.27 5.77
CA ALA A 64 1.63 -37.30 6.80
C ALA A 64 0.25 -37.76 7.34
N GLN A 65 -0.85 -37.35 6.71
CA GLN A 65 -2.18 -37.78 7.14
C GLN A 65 -2.33 -39.31 6.97
N PRO A 66 -2.90 -40.00 7.97
CA PRO A 66 -3.19 -41.43 7.82
C PRO A 66 -4.34 -41.63 6.82
N ASP A 67 -4.53 -42.87 6.38
CA ASP A 67 -5.66 -43.25 5.53
C ASP A 67 -6.99 -42.80 6.17
N ARG A 68 -7.58 -41.77 5.58
CA ARG A 68 -8.83 -41.14 6.02
C ARG A 68 -9.73 -40.97 4.82
N HIS A 69 -11.04 -40.96 5.11
CA HIS A 69 -12.05 -40.70 4.08
C HIS A 69 -11.75 -39.34 3.40
N PRO A 70 -11.54 -39.28 2.07
CA PRO A 70 -11.08 -38.06 1.38
C PRO A 70 -11.95 -36.83 1.65
N HIS A 71 -13.27 -37.02 1.73
CA HIS A 71 -14.18 -35.92 2.08
C HIS A 71 -13.91 -35.33 3.47
N ARG A 72 -13.59 -36.15 4.49
CA ARG A 72 -13.28 -35.64 5.84
C ARG A 72 -11.97 -34.86 5.84
N VAL A 73 -10.97 -35.34 5.10
CA VAL A 73 -9.68 -34.64 4.92
C VAL A 73 -9.91 -33.23 4.35
N ALA A 74 -10.80 -33.10 3.37
CA ALA A 74 -11.13 -31.80 2.78
C ALA A 74 -11.76 -30.80 3.78
N HIS A 75 -12.47 -31.28 4.82
CA HIS A 75 -12.99 -30.43 5.90
C HIS A 75 -11.96 -30.09 6.99
N PHE A 76 -10.95 -30.93 7.21
CA PHE A 76 -9.82 -30.57 8.09
C PHE A 76 -8.94 -29.49 7.47
N GLY A 77 -8.95 -29.41 6.14
CA GLY A 77 -8.42 -28.28 5.40
C GLY A 77 -6.89 -28.14 5.46
N HIS A 78 -6.43 -27.00 4.97
CA HIS A 78 -5.03 -26.65 4.82
C HIS A 78 -4.83 -25.15 5.03
N PHE A 79 -3.61 -24.68 5.28
CA PHE A 79 -3.32 -23.25 5.28
C PHE A 79 -2.45 -22.90 4.09
N ALA A 80 -2.74 -21.77 3.46
CA ALA A 80 -1.86 -21.14 2.49
C ALA A 80 -1.35 -19.83 3.09
N PHE A 81 -0.03 -19.67 3.14
CA PHE A 81 0.62 -18.46 3.64
C PHE A 81 1.09 -17.57 2.47
N ARG A 82 0.94 -16.25 2.63
CA ARG A 82 1.32 -15.26 1.62
C ARG A 82 2.68 -14.65 1.98
N PRO A 83 3.75 -14.85 1.19
CA PRO A 83 5.04 -14.22 1.45
C PRO A 83 4.95 -12.68 1.42
N PRO A 84 5.72 -11.96 2.25
CA PRO A 84 5.78 -10.51 2.17
C PRO A 84 6.39 -10.06 0.83
N SER A 85 6.01 -8.86 0.38
CA SER A 85 6.59 -8.28 -0.84
C SER A 85 8.09 -8.01 -0.67
N ALA A 86 8.88 -8.22 -1.73
CA ALA A 86 10.34 -8.13 -1.69
C ALA A 86 10.90 -6.77 -1.20
N LEU A 87 10.14 -5.67 -1.36
CA LEU A 87 10.53 -4.33 -0.89
C LEU A 87 9.72 -3.87 0.33
N SER A 88 9.01 -4.79 1.00
CA SER A 88 8.18 -4.44 2.16
C SER A 88 8.97 -3.92 3.36
N PHE A 89 10.27 -4.18 3.38
CA PHE A 89 11.18 -3.63 4.39
C PHE A 89 11.45 -2.12 4.21
N PHE A 90 11.30 -1.59 3.00
CA PHE A 90 11.44 -0.16 2.70
C PHE A 90 10.09 0.55 2.80
N ASP A 91 9.06 -0.06 2.19
CA ASP A 91 7.68 0.40 2.19
C ASP A 91 6.73 -0.77 2.47
N LEU A 92 6.06 -0.76 3.61
CA LEU A 92 5.14 -1.82 4.03
C LEU A 92 3.96 -1.99 3.05
N GLY A 93 3.63 -0.95 2.28
CA GLY A 93 2.68 -1.02 1.17
C GLY A 93 1.24 -1.27 1.63
N VAL A 94 0.74 -2.50 1.43
CA VAL A 94 -0.56 -2.95 1.99
C VAL A 94 -0.40 -4.13 2.95
N ASN A 95 0.84 -4.58 3.20
CA ASN A 95 1.10 -5.83 3.91
C ASN A 95 0.64 -5.80 5.37
N ALA A 96 0.62 -4.64 6.03
CA ALA A 96 0.15 -4.52 7.41
C ALA A 96 -1.35 -4.78 7.57
N TRP A 97 -2.14 -4.65 6.49
CA TRP A 97 -3.61 -4.72 6.53
C TRP A 97 -4.21 -5.88 5.75
N VAL A 98 -3.42 -6.54 4.90
CA VAL A 98 -3.82 -7.77 4.22
C VAL A 98 -3.37 -8.96 5.06
N GLY A 99 -4.26 -9.90 5.32
CA GLY A 99 -3.93 -11.09 6.09
C GLY A 99 -2.79 -11.92 5.47
N ASP A 100 -2.05 -12.60 6.33
CA ASP A 100 -0.87 -13.37 5.96
C ASP A 100 -1.17 -14.86 5.72
N SER A 101 -2.37 -15.33 6.06
CA SER A 101 -2.79 -16.70 5.74
C SER A 101 -4.26 -16.83 5.41
N ILE A 102 -4.61 -17.86 4.64
CA ILE A 102 -5.98 -18.27 4.34
C ILE A 102 -6.14 -19.74 4.73
N PHE A 103 -7.23 -20.06 5.42
CA PHE A 103 -7.62 -21.45 5.69
C PHE A 103 -8.44 -22.01 4.53
N LEU A 104 -7.97 -23.08 3.92
CA LEU A 104 -8.57 -23.75 2.79
C LEU A 104 -9.34 -24.96 3.29
N GLU A 105 -10.66 -24.99 3.12
CA GLU A 105 -11.50 -26.14 3.49
C GLU A 105 -12.61 -26.35 2.46
N ALA A 106 -13.19 -27.54 2.45
CA ALA A 106 -14.28 -27.88 1.56
C ALA A 106 -15.52 -26.99 1.82
N HIS A 107 -16.17 -26.58 0.73
CA HIS A 107 -17.48 -25.90 0.73
C HIS A 107 -17.53 -24.55 1.45
N LYS A 108 -16.39 -23.96 1.82
CA LYS A 108 -16.34 -22.61 2.43
C LYS A 108 -15.29 -21.74 1.77
N GLN A 109 -15.64 -20.47 1.63
CA GLN A 109 -14.75 -19.42 1.11
C GLN A 109 -14.28 -18.57 2.29
N ASN A 110 -13.16 -18.97 2.90
CA ASN A 110 -12.57 -18.23 4.00
C ASN A 110 -11.80 -17.01 3.48
N SER A 111 -11.90 -15.89 4.18
CA SER A 111 -11.08 -14.70 3.93
C SER A 111 -9.70 -14.82 4.58
N ALA A 112 -8.77 -13.97 4.13
CA ALA A 112 -7.45 -13.86 4.74
C ALA A 112 -7.55 -13.46 6.23
N ASN A 113 -6.71 -14.09 7.05
CA ASN A 113 -6.64 -13.94 8.50
C ASN A 113 -5.25 -13.44 8.92
N PHE A 114 -5.13 -13.06 10.20
CA PHE A 114 -3.88 -12.60 10.82
C PHE A 114 -3.24 -11.40 10.09
N ALA A 115 -4.00 -10.33 9.84
CA ALA A 115 -3.39 -9.05 9.50
C ALA A 115 -2.84 -8.42 10.79
N ASN A 116 -1.68 -7.77 10.73
CA ASN A 116 -1.06 -7.16 11.92
C ASN A 116 -1.94 -6.05 12.52
N ASP A 117 -2.63 -5.27 11.67
CA ASP A 117 -3.54 -4.19 12.08
C ASP A 117 -4.99 -4.50 11.68
N GLN A 118 -5.61 -5.51 12.30
CA GLN A 118 -7.04 -5.82 12.06
C GLN A 118 -8.00 -4.73 12.56
N ASP A 119 -7.63 -4.01 13.63
CA ASP A 119 -8.49 -3.03 14.32
C ASP A 119 -7.87 -1.62 14.40
N GLY A 120 -6.74 -1.39 13.72
CA GLY A 120 -6.06 -0.09 13.69
C GLY A 120 -6.91 0.94 12.95
N GLY A 121 -7.51 1.90 13.66
CA GLY A 121 -8.17 3.04 13.04
C GLY A 121 -7.24 3.77 12.06
N THR A 122 -7.78 4.46 11.05
CA THR A 122 -7.00 5.14 9.98
C THR A 122 -5.90 6.09 10.51
N LEU A 123 -6.01 6.56 11.76
CA LEU A 123 -5.00 7.33 12.49
C LEU A 123 -3.68 6.57 12.75
N LEU A 124 -3.72 5.24 12.90
CA LEU A 124 -2.55 4.38 13.10
C LEU A 124 -1.77 4.12 11.80
N ARG A 125 -2.28 4.50 10.62
CA ARG A 125 -1.52 4.40 9.36
C ARG A 125 -0.21 5.21 9.36
N PHE A 126 -0.09 6.19 10.25
CA PHE A 126 1.11 6.98 10.47
C PHE A 126 2.00 6.45 11.61
N SER A 127 1.56 5.45 12.37
CA SER A 127 2.34 4.92 13.50
C SER A 127 3.42 3.93 13.08
N GLU A 128 3.30 3.31 11.91
CA GLU A 128 4.36 2.45 11.38
C GLU A 128 5.50 3.30 10.80
N LEU A 129 6.61 3.33 11.53
CA LEU A 129 7.82 4.06 11.16
C LEU A 129 8.57 3.30 10.05
N SER A 130 8.30 3.64 8.80
CA SER A 130 8.99 3.09 7.62
C SER A 130 9.89 4.15 6.95
N SER A 131 10.91 3.70 6.21
CA SER A 131 11.76 4.59 5.42
C SER A 131 10.92 5.38 4.40
N ALA A 132 9.92 4.74 3.78
CA ALA A 132 8.99 5.40 2.88
C ALA A 132 8.20 6.52 3.55
N ASN A 133 7.61 6.28 4.73
CA ASN A 133 6.84 7.30 5.46
C ASN A 133 7.71 8.50 5.85
N ILE A 134 8.95 8.27 6.27
CA ILE A 134 9.92 9.35 6.55
C ILE A 134 10.18 10.19 5.29
N LEU A 135 10.42 9.55 4.15
CA LEU A 135 10.70 10.24 2.89
C LEU A 135 9.46 10.92 2.29
N LEU A 136 8.25 10.39 2.46
CA LEU A 136 7.03 10.97 1.93
C LEU A 136 6.49 12.11 2.80
N ILE A 137 6.73 12.08 4.11
CA ILE A 137 6.15 13.05 5.05
C ILE A 137 7.17 14.10 5.48
N ILE A 138 8.35 13.67 5.94
CA ILE A 138 9.35 14.55 6.58
C ILE A 138 10.21 15.25 5.54
N TRP A 139 10.65 14.54 4.49
CA TRP A 139 11.55 15.13 3.49
C TRP A 139 10.98 16.37 2.76
N PRO A 140 9.69 16.41 2.34
CA PRO A 140 9.08 17.64 1.82
C PRO A 140 9.21 18.85 2.74
N LEU A 141 9.00 18.66 4.05
CA LEU A 141 9.16 19.71 5.04
C LEU A 141 10.60 20.23 5.10
N LEU A 142 11.60 19.36 4.91
CA LEU A 142 12.99 19.78 4.83
C LEU A 142 13.27 20.60 3.57
N ILE A 143 12.75 20.18 2.40
CA ILE A 143 12.85 20.99 1.17
C ILE A 143 12.24 22.38 1.40
N ILE A 144 11.04 22.43 1.99
CA ILE A 144 10.36 23.69 2.33
C ILE A 144 11.23 24.52 3.28
N ALA A 145 11.74 23.94 4.37
CA ALA A 145 12.56 24.63 5.36
C ALA A 145 13.87 25.17 4.74
N LEU A 146 14.46 24.45 3.80
CA LEU A 146 15.66 24.87 3.08
C LEU A 146 15.37 25.97 2.06
N GLY A 147 14.22 25.92 1.38
CA GLY A 147 13.91 26.71 0.20
C GLY A 147 12.89 27.84 0.37
N PHE A 148 12.13 27.93 1.47
CA PHE A 148 11.03 28.90 1.60
C PHE A 148 11.50 30.36 1.43
N ALA A 149 12.71 30.67 1.92
CA ALA A 149 13.34 31.99 1.82
C ALA A 149 14.24 32.16 0.59
N SER A 150 14.32 31.17 -0.30
CA SER A 150 15.33 31.12 -1.37
C SER A 150 15.23 32.29 -2.34
N VAL A 151 14.01 32.69 -2.72
CA VAL A 151 13.76 33.83 -3.61
C VAL A 151 13.17 35.01 -2.82
N SER A 152 12.20 34.74 -1.94
CA SER A 152 11.56 35.79 -1.11
C SER A 152 12.55 36.52 -0.20
N GLY A 153 13.61 35.84 0.27
CA GLY A 153 14.68 36.44 1.06
C GLY A 153 15.49 37.44 0.25
N GLU A 154 15.87 37.07 -0.98
CA GLU A 154 16.62 37.93 -1.92
C GLU A 154 15.78 39.10 -2.43
N GLN A 155 14.46 38.91 -2.59
CA GLN A 155 13.53 40.00 -2.87
C GLN A 155 13.48 40.99 -1.71
N LYS A 156 13.36 40.49 -0.48
CA LYS A 156 13.25 41.33 0.72
C LYS A 156 14.53 42.10 1.02
N SER A 157 15.70 41.51 0.79
CA SER A 157 17.01 42.17 0.97
C SER A 157 17.39 43.07 -0.21
N GLY A 158 16.64 43.05 -1.31
CA GLY A 158 16.95 43.79 -2.53
C GLY A 158 18.05 43.16 -3.39
N THR A 159 18.70 42.08 -2.94
CA THR A 159 19.80 41.42 -3.66
C THR A 159 19.35 40.78 -4.96
N LEU A 160 18.06 40.42 -5.10
CA LEU A 160 17.51 39.92 -6.36
C LEU A 160 17.65 40.96 -7.49
N ARG A 161 17.33 42.23 -7.22
CA ARG A 161 17.43 43.31 -8.21
C ARG A 161 18.89 43.55 -8.62
N GLN A 162 19.79 43.46 -7.65
CA GLN A 162 21.24 43.57 -7.89
C GLN A 162 21.77 42.43 -8.77
N LEU A 163 21.35 41.19 -8.53
CA LEU A 163 21.72 40.04 -9.37
C LEU A 163 21.22 40.23 -10.82
N MET A 164 20.00 40.71 -10.98
CA MET A 164 19.42 40.97 -12.30
C MET A 164 20.12 42.11 -13.04
N SER A 165 20.53 43.18 -12.34
CA SER A 165 21.32 44.27 -12.96
C SER A 165 22.72 43.84 -13.39
N MET A 166 23.28 42.79 -12.78
CA MET A 166 24.54 42.16 -13.19
C MET A 166 24.36 41.18 -14.38
N GLY A 167 23.18 41.14 -15.00
CA GLY A 167 22.91 40.33 -16.18
C GLY A 167 22.60 38.86 -15.90
N VAL A 168 22.16 38.52 -14.68
CA VAL A 168 21.61 37.19 -14.36
C VAL A 168 20.11 37.21 -14.64
N SER A 169 19.65 36.38 -15.57
CA SER A 169 18.21 36.26 -15.84
C SER A 169 17.50 35.49 -14.72
N PHE A 170 16.21 35.77 -14.53
CA PHE A 170 15.39 35.06 -13.54
C PHE A 170 15.34 33.54 -13.80
N ARG A 171 15.36 33.12 -15.08
CA ARG A 171 15.40 31.70 -15.47
C ARG A 171 16.71 31.02 -15.03
N GLU A 172 17.85 31.69 -15.21
CA GLU A 172 19.15 31.18 -14.74
C GLU A 172 19.19 31.05 -13.21
N LEU A 173 18.58 32.00 -12.49
CA LEU A 173 18.47 31.97 -11.04
C LEU A 173 17.66 30.76 -10.55
N ILE A 174 16.45 30.59 -11.07
CA ILE A 174 15.56 29.49 -10.67
C ILE A 174 16.19 28.14 -11.03
N THR A 175 16.74 27.98 -12.23
CA THR A 175 17.40 26.71 -12.63
C THR A 175 18.63 26.39 -11.77
N GLY A 176 19.45 27.39 -11.43
CA GLY A 176 20.59 27.21 -10.53
C GLY A 176 20.17 26.78 -9.12
N LYS A 177 19.12 27.41 -8.58
CA LYS A 177 18.55 27.06 -7.26
C LYS A 177 17.88 25.68 -7.27
N SER A 178 17.11 25.34 -8.31
CA SER A 178 16.53 24.01 -8.48
C SER A 178 17.59 22.93 -8.52
N LEU A 179 18.69 23.14 -9.25
CA LEU A 179 19.80 22.18 -9.32
C LEU A 179 20.49 22.00 -7.96
N SER A 180 20.62 23.08 -7.17
CA SER A 180 21.15 23.02 -5.82
C SER A 180 20.30 22.14 -4.91
N TYR A 181 18.98 22.39 -4.86
CA TYR A 181 18.08 21.59 -4.03
C TYR A 181 17.92 20.15 -4.54
N LEU A 182 18.00 19.92 -5.85
CA LEU A 182 18.03 18.57 -6.41
C LEU A 182 19.29 17.83 -5.96
N PHE A 183 20.46 18.47 -6.00
CA PHE A 183 21.71 17.87 -5.53
C PHE A 183 21.65 17.53 -4.04
N VAL A 184 21.11 18.43 -3.21
CA VAL A 184 20.87 18.15 -1.78
C VAL A 184 19.91 16.98 -1.60
N SER A 185 18.84 16.91 -2.40
CA SER A 185 17.88 15.80 -2.37
C SER A 185 18.54 14.48 -2.71
N VAL A 186 19.31 14.42 -3.80
CA VAL A 186 20.07 13.22 -4.20
C VAL A 186 21.02 12.80 -3.09
N MET A 187 21.83 13.72 -2.55
CA MET A 187 22.75 13.42 -1.44
C MET A 187 22.04 12.91 -0.19
N PHE A 188 20.80 13.35 0.04
CA PHE A 188 20.00 12.93 1.19
C PHE A 188 19.35 11.57 0.99
N ILE A 189 18.75 11.29 -0.18
CA ILE A 189 18.04 10.02 -0.40
C ILE A 189 18.99 8.89 -0.83
N LEU A 190 20.10 9.18 -1.52
CA LEU A 190 20.99 8.17 -2.06
C LEU A 190 21.51 7.17 -1.00
N PRO A 191 21.96 7.59 0.22
CA PRO A 191 22.46 6.67 1.23
C PRO A 191 21.45 5.60 1.65
N VAL A 192 20.18 5.97 1.84
CA VAL A 192 19.14 4.99 2.24
C VAL A 192 18.84 4.01 1.11
N PHE A 193 18.89 4.43 -0.15
CA PHE A 193 18.72 3.52 -1.30
C PHE A 193 19.92 2.59 -1.51
N VAL A 194 21.15 3.09 -1.29
CA VAL A 194 22.36 2.26 -1.31
C VAL A 194 22.31 1.21 -0.19
N LEU A 195 21.92 1.63 1.02
CA LEU A 195 21.73 0.71 2.13
C LEU A 195 20.61 -0.31 1.83
N ALA A 196 19.50 0.12 1.25
CA ALA A 196 18.40 -0.77 0.86
C ALA A 196 18.85 -1.81 -0.17
N LEU A 197 19.67 -1.43 -1.15
CA LEU A 197 20.26 -2.35 -2.12
C LEU A 197 21.22 -3.35 -1.47
N GLY A 198 22.03 -2.90 -0.50
CA GLY A 198 22.93 -3.77 0.25
C GLY A 198 22.18 -4.79 1.12
N LEU A 199 21.16 -4.34 1.85
CA LEU A 199 20.31 -5.21 2.68
C LEU A 199 19.53 -6.21 1.83
N ALA A 200 19.00 -5.75 0.71
CA ALA A 200 18.36 -6.56 -0.32
C ALA A 200 19.25 -7.71 -0.82
N ALA A 201 20.49 -7.41 -1.19
CA ALA A 201 21.45 -8.43 -1.65
C ALA A 201 21.74 -9.50 -0.58
N GLY A 202 21.66 -9.14 0.70
CA GLY A 202 21.82 -10.05 1.83
C GLY A 202 20.62 -10.94 2.14
N THR A 203 19.46 -10.73 1.51
CA THR A 203 18.21 -11.47 1.84
C THR A 203 18.04 -12.85 1.19
N GLY A 204 19.00 -13.30 0.37
CA GLY A 204 18.94 -14.62 -0.27
C GLY A 204 17.97 -14.72 -1.45
N ALA A 205 17.81 -15.95 -1.97
CA ALA A 205 17.30 -16.28 -3.32
C ALA A 205 15.85 -15.83 -3.68
N GLN A 206 15.10 -15.20 -2.77
CA GLN A 206 13.81 -14.57 -3.09
C GLN A 206 13.96 -13.16 -3.70
N PHE A 207 15.17 -12.58 -3.67
CA PHE A 207 15.48 -11.37 -4.39
C PHE A 207 15.65 -11.68 -5.89
N SER A 208 14.53 -11.71 -6.62
CA SER A 208 14.52 -11.85 -8.08
C SER A 208 15.46 -10.85 -8.76
N ALA A 209 15.97 -11.18 -9.96
CA ALA A 209 16.79 -10.28 -10.77
C ALA A 209 16.12 -8.92 -11.06
N GLU A 210 14.81 -8.80 -10.85
CA GLU A 210 14.03 -7.57 -11.04
C GLU A 210 14.17 -6.57 -9.90
N ALA A 211 14.62 -6.98 -8.72
CA ALA A 211 14.51 -6.15 -7.54
C ALA A 211 15.48 -4.94 -7.51
N PRO A 212 16.71 -5.00 -8.09
CA PRO A 212 17.52 -3.81 -8.36
C PRO A 212 16.83 -2.82 -9.32
N LEU A 213 16.14 -3.32 -10.34
CA LEU A 213 15.37 -2.49 -11.27
C LEU A 213 14.19 -1.81 -10.55
N ARG A 214 13.47 -2.54 -9.68
CA ARG A 214 12.38 -1.97 -8.87
C ARG A 214 12.89 -0.88 -7.92
N LEU A 215 14.04 -1.08 -7.27
CA LEU A 215 14.69 -0.05 -6.44
C LEU A 215 15.12 1.18 -7.25
N LEU A 216 15.65 0.98 -8.47
CA LEU A 216 16.03 2.08 -9.35
C LEU A 216 14.80 2.90 -9.81
N LEU A 217 13.71 2.22 -10.18
CA LEU A 217 12.44 2.87 -10.54
C LEU A 217 11.86 3.63 -9.34
N LEU A 218 11.91 3.03 -8.15
CA LEU A 218 11.49 3.66 -6.90
C LEU A 218 12.33 4.91 -6.62
N PHE A 219 13.66 4.83 -6.75
CA PHE A 219 14.54 5.98 -6.60
C PHE A 219 14.18 7.10 -7.59
N GLY A 220 13.90 6.76 -8.85
CA GLY A 220 13.42 7.71 -9.86
C GLY A 220 12.10 8.39 -9.46
N ALA A 221 11.13 7.63 -8.92
CA ALA A 221 9.88 8.18 -8.43
C ALA A 221 10.09 9.15 -7.25
N TYR A 222 10.96 8.82 -6.30
CA TYR A 222 11.32 9.73 -5.21
C TYR A 222 12.03 11.00 -5.72
N LEU A 223 12.85 10.91 -6.77
CA LEU A 223 13.43 12.10 -7.40
C LEU A 223 12.38 13.00 -8.05
N LEU A 224 11.40 12.44 -8.74
CA LEU A 224 10.28 13.20 -9.29
C LEU A 224 9.46 13.87 -8.18
N TYR A 225 9.23 13.16 -7.08
CA TYR A 225 8.58 13.70 -5.89
C TYR A 225 9.37 14.86 -5.28
N CYS A 226 10.70 14.75 -5.18
CA CYS A 226 11.57 15.86 -4.74
C CYS A 226 11.48 17.05 -5.70
N LEU A 227 11.53 16.81 -7.00
CA LEU A 227 11.42 17.85 -8.02
C LEU A 227 10.09 18.61 -7.93
N PHE A 228 8.98 17.90 -7.70
CA PHE A 228 7.68 18.52 -7.44
C PHE A 228 7.75 19.48 -6.25
N TRP A 229 8.26 19.03 -5.10
CA TRP A 229 8.37 19.89 -3.91
C TRP A 229 9.35 21.05 -4.08
N ILE A 230 10.46 20.85 -4.79
CA ILE A 230 11.41 21.92 -5.14
C ILE A 230 10.71 22.98 -6.01
N ALA A 231 9.96 22.54 -7.03
CA ALA A 231 9.24 23.43 -7.92
C ALA A 231 8.17 24.24 -7.16
N VAL A 232 7.35 23.59 -6.33
CA VAL A 232 6.35 24.26 -5.48
C VAL A 232 7.02 25.25 -4.52
N THR A 233 8.11 24.84 -3.86
CA THR A 233 8.85 25.67 -2.91
C THR A 233 9.40 26.93 -3.57
N LEU A 234 10.06 26.79 -4.72
CA LEU A 234 10.61 27.93 -5.46
C LEU A 234 9.53 28.82 -6.06
N LEU A 235 8.44 28.24 -6.56
CA LEU A 235 7.30 28.98 -7.08
C LEU A 235 6.70 29.88 -5.99
N ILE A 236 6.32 29.30 -4.84
CA ILE A 236 5.74 30.08 -3.75
C ILE A 236 6.75 31.10 -3.19
N SER A 237 8.02 30.72 -3.04
CA SER A 237 9.08 31.65 -2.62
C SER A 237 9.24 32.83 -3.59
N SER A 238 8.96 32.63 -4.88
CA SER A 238 9.04 33.72 -5.87
C SER A 238 7.82 34.64 -5.89
N LEU A 239 6.64 34.13 -5.56
CA LEU A 239 5.38 34.89 -5.57
C LEU A 239 5.22 35.79 -4.33
N VAL A 240 5.84 35.41 -3.22
CA VAL A 240 5.63 36.06 -1.92
C VAL A 240 6.82 36.96 -1.56
N LYS A 241 6.54 38.20 -1.13
CA LYS A 241 7.59 39.18 -0.77
C LYS A 241 8.22 38.93 0.61
N ALA A 242 7.50 38.32 1.53
CA ALA A 242 7.97 38.07 2.90
C ALA A 242 8.28 36.58 3.14
N PRO A 243 9.50 36.20 3.54
CA PRO A 243 9.86 34.81 3.80
C PRO A 243 8.94 34.09 4.79
N LYS A 244 8.50 34.79 5.85
CA LYS A 244 7.56 34.21 6.84
C LYS A 244 6.24 33.78 6.21
N GLN A 245 5.71 34.55 5.26
CA GLN A 245 4.48 34.22 4.54
C GLN A 245 4.70 33.02 3.60
N ALA A 246 5.84 32.94 2.93
CA ALA A 246 6.19 31.80 2.08
C ALA A 246 6.26 30.50 2.89
N LEU A 247 6.84 30.55 4.09
CA LEU A 247 6.87 29.40 5.00
C LEU A 247 5.46 28.94 5.35
N VAL A 248 4.61 29.83 5.89
CA VAL A 248 3.24 29.48 6.30
C VAL A 248 2.43 28.89 5.15
N LEU A 249 2.51 29.49 3.96
CA LEU A 249 1.78 28.98 2.79
C LEU A 249 2.29 27.61 2.35
N LEU A 250 3.61 27.40 2.29
CA LEU A 250 4.19 26.11 1.92
C LEU A 250 3.86 25.01 2.92
N THR A 251 3.92 25.28 4.22
CA THR A 251 3.54 24.30 5.24
C THR A 251 2.05 23.98 5.18
N SER A 252 1.21 24.95 4.82
CA SER A 252 -0.24 24.74 4.62
C SER A 252 -0.51 23.87 3.40
N ILE A 253 0.17 24.14 2.27
CA ILE A 253 0.08 23.32 1.06
C ILE A 253 0.54 21.90 1.35
N TRP A 254 1.67 21.74 2.05
CA TRP A 254 2.14 20.44 2.52
C TRP A 254 1.09 19.72 3.35
N PHE A 255 0.55 20.36 4.39
CA PHE A 255 -0.45 19.73 5.25
C PHE A 255 -1.69 19.30 4.46
N ILE A 256 -2.16 20.15 3.55
CA ILE A 256 -3.33 19.83 2.72
C ILE A 256 -3.02 18.64 1.81
N LEU A 257 -1.89 18.64 1.11
CA LEU A 257 -1.57 17.63 0.11
C LEU A 257 -1.16 16.27 0.72
N THR A 258 -0.41 16.26 1.82
CA THR A 258 0.16 15.03 2.38
C THR A 258 -0.68 14.43 3.50
N ILE A 259 -1.42 15.25 4.26
CA ILE A 259 -2.18 14.78 5.43
C ILE A 259 -3.69 14.84 5.18
N LEU A 260 -4.20 16.03 4.83
CA LEU A 260 -5.63 16.25 4.79
C LEU A 260 -6.29 15.59 3.57
N MET A 261 -5.75 15.81 2.37
CA MET A 261 -6.37 15.40 1.11
C MET A 261 -6.49 13.88 0.97
N PRO A 262 -5.45 13.04 1.25
CA PRO A 262 -5.60 11.59 1.19
C PRO A 262 -6.69 11.07 2.13
N ARG A 263 -6.82 11.67 3.32
CA ARG A 263 -7.84 11.29 4.31
C ARG A 263 -9.23 11.72 3.87
N MET A 264 -9.39 12.97 3.44
CA MET A 264 -10.68 13.48 2.98
C MET A 264 -11.18 12.70 1.76
N LEU A 265 -10.30 12.37 0.81
CA LEU A 265 -10.67 11.57 -0.35
C LEU A 265 -11.12 10.16 0.03
N ALA A 266 -10.42 9.50 0.94
CA ALA A 266 -10.81 8.18 1.43
C ALA A 266 -12.18 8.23 2.15
N GLU A 267 -12.42 9.25 2.96
CA GLU A 267 -13.69 9.44 3.67
C GLU A 267 -14.85 9.72 2.71
N PHE A 268 -14.64 10.63 1.74
CA PHE A 268 -15.65 10.92 0.72
C PHE A 268 -15.94 9.69 -0.16
N ALA A 269 -14.91 8.93 -0.54
CA ALA A 269 -15.09 7.69 -1.28
C ALA A 269 -15.94 6.68 -0.48
N HIS A 270 -15.68 6.54 0.83
CA HIS A 270 -16.44 5.66 1.70
C HIS A 270 -17.89 6.11 1.87
N HIS A 271 -18.13 7.41 2.05
CA HIS A 271 -19.49 7.95 2.16
C HIS A 271 -20.28 7.80 0.85
N GLN A 272 -19.65 8.05 -0.29
CA GLN A 272 -20.30 8.00 -1.61
C GLN A 272 -20.55 6.56 -2.09
N TYR A 273 -19.63 5.63 -1.77
CA TYR A 273 -19.66 4.24 -2.17
C TYR A 273 -19.45 3.35 -0.94
N PRO A 274 -20.47 3.21 -0.06
CA PRO A 274 -20.33 2.44 1.17
C PRO A 274 -20.15 0.96 0.88
N HIS A 275 -19.26 0.32 1.64
CA HIS A 275 -18.99 -1.11 1.57
C HIS A 275 -19.29 -1.75 2.93
N GLN A 276 -19.63 -3.04 2.93
CA GLN A 276 -19.93 -3.76 4.17
C GLN A 276 -18.66 -4.03 4.96
N LYS A 277 -18.73 -3.91 6.29
CA LYS A 277 -17.67 -4.42 7.17
C LYS A 277 -17.63 -5.95 7.07
N ARG A 278 -16.47 -6.55 7.35
CA ARG A 278 -16.26 -7.99 7.24
C ARG A 278 -17.34 -8.82 7.95
N ASN A 279 -17.64 -8.49 9.20
CA ASN A 279 -18.63 -9.25 9.98
C ASN A 279 -20.05 -9.09 9.42
N ASP A 280 -20.40 -7.91 8.93
CA ASP A 280 -21.71 -7.65 8.33
C ASP A 280 -21.86 -8.40 6.99
N PHE A 281 -20.79 -8.45 6.19
CA PHE A 281 -20.72 -9.22 4.95
C PHE A 281 -20.90 -10.73 5.20
N GLU A 282 -20.15 -11.28 6.17
CA GLU A 282 -20.28 -12.69 6.55
C GLU A 282 -21.68 -13.01 7.11
N LEU A 283 -22.27 -12.09 7.88
CA LEU A 283 -23.62 -12.24 8.41
C LEU A 283 -24.67 -12.21 7.30
N ALA A 284 -24.56 -11.28 6.34
CA ALA A 284 -25.48 -11.16 5.22
C ALA A 284 -25.53 -12.45 4.38
N ILE A 285 -24.37 -13.03 4.06
CA ILE A 285 -24.28 -14.31 3.34
C ILE A 285 -24.92 -15.44 4.17
N LYS A 286 -24.61 -15.52 5.47
CA LYS A 286 -25.20 -16.55 6.35
C LYS A 286 -26.74 -16.44 6.42
N LEU A 287 -27.27 -15.23 6.49
CA LEU A 287 -28.72 -15.00 6.53
C LEU A 287 -29.40 -15.32 5.20
N ASP A 288 -28.77 -15.02 4.07
CA ASP A 288 -29.33 -15.34 2.75
C ASP A 288 -29.25 -16.83 2.43
N ASN A 289 -28.17 -17.52 2.80
CA ASN A 289 -28.07 -18.98 2.65
C ASN A 289 -29.21 -19.70 3.39
N ARG A 290 -29.59 -19.22 4.58
CA ARG A 290 -30.73 -19.79 5.35
C ARG A 290 -32.08 -19.65 4.66
N LYS A 291 -32.23 -18.79 3.65
CA LYS A 291 -33.53 -18.54 2.98
C LYS A 291 -33.79 -19.47 1.80
N VAL A 292 -32.76 -20.09 1.22
CA VAL A 292 -32.88 -20.82 -0.06
C VAL A 292 -33.22 -22.30 0.12
N GLY A 293 -32.88 -22.86 1.27
CA GLY A 293 -33.25 -24.23 1.65
C GLY A 293 -32.10 -24.94 2.36
N ASP A 294 -32.43 -26.00 3.11
CA ASP A 294 -31.45 -26.82 3.81
C ASP A 294 -31.30 -28.19 3.13
N SER A 295 -30.13 -28.44 2.52
CA SER A 295 -29.81 -29.71 1.86
C SER A 295 -29.75 -30.90 2.82
N HIS A 296 -29.69 -30.64 4.13
CA HIS A 296 -29.70 -31.65 5.18
C HIS A 296 -31.10 -31.91 5.73
N ASN A 297 -32.10 -31.09 5.38
CA ASN A 297 -33.48 -31.28 5.76
C ASN A 297 -34.22 -32.06 4.66
N PRO A 298 -34.63 -33.33 4.92
CA PRO A 298 -35.36 -34.13 3.95
C PRO A 298 -36.70 -33.53 3.51
N ASP A 299 -37.30 -32.71 4.37
CA ASP A 299 -38.61 -32.08 4.16
C ASP A 299 -38.48 -30.63 3.66
N ASP A 300 -37.28 -30.22 3.23
CA ASP A 300 -37.08 -28.89 2.66
C ASP A 300 -37.85 -28.75 1.33
N PRO A 301 -38.67 -27.69 1.16
CA PRO A 301 -39.46 -27.51 -0.05
C PRO A 301 -38.64 -27.42 -1.33
N TYR A 302 -37.45 -26.81 -1.30
CA TYR A 302 -36.58 -26.69 -2.47
C TYR A 302 -36.00 -28.06 -2.83
N PHE A 303 -35.43 -28.78 -1.85
CA PHE A 303 -34.81 -30.08 -2.11
C PHE A 303 -35.83 -31.19 -2.39
N SER A 304 -37.05 -31.07 -1.88
CA SER A 304 -38.17 -31.94 -2.27
C SER A 304 -38.53 -31.76 -3.74
N LYS A 305 -38.64 -30.51 -4.21
CA LYS A 305 -38.87 -30.22 -5.63
C LYS A 305 -37.72 -30.68 -6.52
N PHE A 306 -36.48 -30.43 -6.09
CA PHE A 306 -35.28 -30.90 -6.78
C PHE A 306 -35.25 -32.43 -6.92
N ARG A 307 -35.70 -33.16 -5.88
CA ARG A 307 -35.87 -34.61 -5.91
C ARG A 307 -36.82 -35.04 -7.02
N GLU A 308 -38.02 -34.46 -7.04
CA GLU A 308 -39.05 -34.77 -8.03
C GLU A 308 -38.57 -34.50 -9.46
N GLU A 309 -37.94 -33.35 -9.69
CA GLU A 309 -37.35 -32.97 -10.98
C GLU A 309 -36.24 -33.95 -11.40
N THR A 310 -35.42 -34.39 -10.45
CA THR A 310 -34.35 -35.37 -10.70
C THR A 310 -34.94 -36.74 -11.08
N LEU A 311 -35.89 -37.26 -10.31
CA LEU A 311 -36.55 -38.55 -10.60
C LEU A 311 -37.22 -38.52 -11.97
N LYS A 312 -37.93 -37.43 -12.29
CA LYS A 312 -38.55 -37.22 -13.60
C LYS A 312 -37.53 -37.17 -14.74
N LYS A 313 -36.37 -36.51 -14.53
CA LYS A 313 -35.28 -36.42 -15.52
C LYS A 313 -34.70 -37.80 -15.86
N TYR A 314 -34.61 -38.69 -14.88
CA TYR A 314 -34.10 -40.06 -15.08
C TYR A 314 -35.20 -41.08 -15.41
N GLY A 315 -36.48 -40.69 -15.38
CA GLY A 315 -37.61 -41.56 -15.71
C GLY A 315 -37.87 -42.65 -14.67
N VAL A 316 -37.42 -42.46 -13.42
CA VAL A 316 -37.53 -43.43 -12.33
C VAL A 316 -38.51 -42.97 -11.27
N SER A 317 -39.02 -43.91 -10.46
CA SER A 317 -40.03 -43.64 -9.44
C SER A 317 -39.45 -43.46 -8.04
N SER A 318 -38.24 -43.97 -7.79
CA SER A 318 -37.56 -43.89 -6.50
C SER A 318 -36.08 -43.51 -6.62
N VAL A 319 -35.47 -43.09 -5.51
CA VAL A 319 -34.07 -42.63 -5.47
C VAL A 319 -33.10 -43.80 -5.66
N GLU A 320 -33.50 -45.00 -5.24
CA GLU A 320 -32.74 -46.24 -5.34
C GLU A 320 -32.59 -46.73 -6.78
N GLU A 321 -33.51 -46.34 -7.66
CA GLU A 321 -33.51 -46.66 -9.09
C GLU A 321 -32.57 -45.72 -9.89
N LEU A 322 -32.02 -44.67 -9.28
CA LEU A 322 -31.16 -43.72 -9.98
C LEU A 322 -29.81 -44.35 -10.35
N PRO A 323 -29.33 -44.16 -11.60
CA PRO A 323 -28.00 -44.63 -12.03
C PRO A 323 -26.84 -43.79 -11.45
N VAL A 324 -27.16 -42.78 -10.63
CA VAL A 324 -26.24 -41.80 -10.06
C VAL A 324 -26.53 -41.62 -8.57
N ASN A 325 -25.51 -41.23 -7.80
CA ASN A 325 -25.66 -40.99 -6.37
C ASN A 325 -26.46 -39.70 -6.10
N TYR A 326 -27.72 -39.83 -5.72
CA TYR A 326 -28.61 -38.70 -5.41
C TYR A 326 -28.08 -37.80 -4.29
N LYS A 327 -27.44 -38.34 -3.25
CA LYS A 327 -26.84 -37.52 -2.20
C LYS A 327 -25.74 -36.60 -2.75
N GLY A 328 -24.97 -37.10 -3.73
CA GLY A 328 -23.99 -36.29 -4.45
C GLY A 328 -24.64 -35.14 -5.24
N LEU A 329 -25.78 -35.40 -5.89
CA LEU A 329 -26.55 -34.36 -6.60
C LEU A 329 -27.10 -33.29 -5.64
N VAL A 330 -27.63 -33.69 -4.48
CA VAL A 330 -28.11 -32.77 -3.44
C VAL A 330 -26.97 -31.90 -2.89
N MET A 331 -25.81 -32.49 -2.63
CA MET A 331 -24.62 -31.73 -2.20
C MET A 331 -24.17 -30.73 -3.26
N GLN A 332 -24.08 -31.17 -4.52
CA GLN A 332 -23.68 -30.30 -5.63
C GLN A 332 -24.65 -29.13 -5.82
N GLU A 333 -25.95 -29.37 -5.71
CA GLU A 333 -26.96 -28.32 -5.82
C GLU A 333 -26.91 -27.35 -4.63
N GLY A 334 -26.76 -27.86 -3.40
CA GLY A 334 -26.59 -27.01 -2.21
C GLY A 334 -25.32 -26.13 -2.28
N GLU A 335 -24.21 -26.68 -2.77
CA GLU A 335 -22.98 -25.92 -3.00
C GLU A 335 -23.16 -24.84 -4.06
N LYS A 336 -23.83 -25.17 -5.17
CA LYS A 336 -24.13 -24.21 -6.23
C LYS A 336 -24.93 -23.03 -5.70
N LEU A 337 -26.00 -23.28 -4.93
CA LEU A 337 -26.82 -22.23 -4.32
C LEU A 337 -26.01 -21.32 -3.39
N ASN A 338 -25.24 -21.91 -2.48
CA ASN A 338 -24.38 -21.15 -1.56
C ASN A 338 -23.33 -20.32 -2.30
N ALA A 339 -22.71 -20.90 -3.34
CA ALA A 339 -21.72 -20.22 -4.17
C ALA A 339 -22.32 -19.05 -4.96
N GLU A 340 -23.55 -19.20 -5.48
CA GLU A 340 -24.26 -18.12 -6.18
C GLU A 340 -24.59 -16.95 -5.24
N ILE A 341 -25.04 -17.24 -4.02
CA ILE A 341 -25.28 -16.21 -2.98
C ILE A 341 -23.98 -15.49 -2.64
N TYR A 342 -22.91 -16.23 -2.33
CA TYR A 342 -21.62 -15.63 -2.02
C TYR A 342 -21.14 -14.75 -3.17
N LYS A 343 -21.18 -15.26 -4.41
CA LYS A 343 -20.77 -14.54 -5.61
C LYS A 343 -21.54 -13.24 -5.77
N LYS A 344 -22.85 -13.24 -5.54
CA LYS A 344 -23.69 -12.04 -5.61
C LYS A 344 -23.22 -10.97 -4.60
N HIS A 345 -23.07 -11.34 -3.33
CA HIS A 345 -22.60 -10.41 -2.29
C HIS A 345 -21.19 -9.91 -2.58
N TYR A 346 -20.28 -10.82 -2.97
CA TYR A 346 -18.90 -10.49 -3.28
C TYR A 346 -18.78 -9.53 -4.48
N GLN A 347 -19.53 -9.77 -5.55
CA GLN A 347 -19.54 -8.88 -6.72
C GLN A 347 -20.07 -7.48 -6.38
N GLN A 348 -21.11 -7.39 -5.54
CA GLN A 348 -21.61 -6.10 -5.05
C GLN A 348 -20.53 -5.37 -4.24
N GLN A 349 -19.84 -6.07 -3.34
CA GLN A 349 -18.77 -5.50 -2.52
C GLN A 349 -17.59 -5.03 -3.39
N VAL A 350 -17.14 -5.83 -4.36
CA VAL A 350 -16.05 -5.47 -5.29
C VAL A 350 -16.45 -4.27 -6.14
N ALA A 351 -17.69 -4.19 -6.61
CA ALA A 351 -18.17 -3.03 -7.36
C ALA A 351 -18.08 -1.73 -6.53
N GLN A 352 -18.38 -1.77 -5.22
CA GLN A 352 -18.19 -0.62 -4.33
C GLN A 352 -16.71 -0.26 -4.20
N PHE A 353 -15.82 -1.23 -3.98
CA PHE A 353 -14.38 -0.97 -3.90
C PHE A 353 -13.80 -0.42 -5.21
N ASP A 354 -14.24 -0.92 -6.36
CA ASP A 354 -13.83 -0.41 -7.67
C ASP A 354 -14.33 1.02 -7.88
N ALA A 355 -15.57 1.33 -7.48
CA ALA A 355 -16.10 2.69 -7.53
C ALA A 355 -15.34 3.66 -6.61
N GLN A 356 -14.98 3.22 -5.39
CA GLN A 356 -14.09 3.98 -4.50
C GLN A 356 -12.73 4.24 -5.15
N ARG A 357 -12.09 3.20 -5.69
CA ARG A 357 -10.78 3.34 -6.37
C ARG A 357 -10.89 4.30 -7.56
N GLN A 358 -11.93 4.17 -8.37
CA GLN A 358 -12.15 5.02 -9.54
C GLN A 358 -12.34 6.49 -9.12
N PHE A 359 -13.17 6.76 -8.10
CA PHE A 359 -13.34 8.10 -7.55
C PHE A 359 -12.02 8.69 -7.07
N VAL A 360 -11.30 7.98 -6.21
CA VAL A 360 -10.04 8.48 -5.65
C VAL A 360 -8.99 8.68 -6.77
N SER A 361 -8.95 7.81 -7.78
CA SER A 361 -7.98 7.92 -8.89
C SER A 361 -8.13 9.18 -9.74
N GLN A 362 -9.28 9.85 -9.73
CA GLN A 362 -9.48 11.13 -10.42
C GLN A 362 -8.71 12.29 -9.77
N PHE A 363 -8.27 12.12 -8.53
CA PHE A 363 -7.57 13.14 -7.74
C PHE A 363 -6.08 12.84 -7.57
N TYR A 364 -5.62 11.66 -7.97
CA TYR A 364 -4.21 11.33 -8.05
C TYR A 364 -3.65 11.75 -9.42
N TRP A 365 -2.41 12.27 -9.42
CA TRP A 365 -1.67 12.75 -10.58
C TRP A 365 -0.52 11.83 -10.95
#